data_AF-A0A5J4R8P6-F1
#
_entry.id   AF-A0A5J4R8P6-F1
#
_cell.length_a   1.000
_cell.length_b   1.000
_cell.length_c   1.000
_cell.angle_alpha   90.00
_cell.angle_beta   90.00
_cell.angle_gamma   90.00
#
_symmetry.space_group_name_H-M   'P 1'
#
loop_
_entity.id
_entity.type
_entity.pdbx_description
1 polymer ?
#
loop_
_entity_poly.entity_id
_entity_poly.type
_entity_poly.pdbx_seq_one_letter_code
_entity_poly.pdbx_strand_id
1 'polypeptide(L)'
;MSTIEKNNYFESLSTAIEGDSKKFRAIKNRFADGLSLALKRVQWNFKTAIPMYYPFNNKMSLLLPLSLIDDEIIDLALVTEKTQSGSYLGHTILPLSWAYNNARLITRPDSDWLIAEQIETEVSNDIEE
;
A
#
# COMPACT_ATOMS: atom_id res chain seq x y z
N MET A 1 16.68 -14.13 5.18
CA MET A 1 15.65 -15.16 5.42
C MET A 1 15.39 -15.89 4.12
N SER A 2 15.60 -17.20 4.09
CA SER A 2 15.39 -18.06 2.92
C SER A 2 13.91 -18.08 2.51
N THR A 3 13.63 -18.30 1.22
CA THR A 3 12.26 -18.41 0.68
C THR A 3 11.42 -19.45 1.44
N ILE A 4 12.05 -20.55 1.85
CA ILE A 4 11.39 -21.63 2.59
C ILE A 4 10.99 -21.16 4.00
N GLU A 5 11.86 -20.42 4.68
CA GLU A 5 11.60 -19.89 6.02
C GLU A 5 10.45 -18.87 5.99
N LYS A 6 10.40 -18.01 4.97
CA LYS A 6 9.30 -17.05 4.78
C LYS A 6 7.96 -17.75 4.58
N ASN A 7 7.92 -18.79 3.74
CA ASN A 7 6.69 -19.54 3.48
C ASN A 7 6.17 -20.21 4.76
N ASN A 8 7.05 -20.89 5.50
CA ASN A 8 6.68 -21.52 6.77
C ASN A 8 6.17 -20.49 7.78
N TYR A 9 6.81 -19.31 7.85
CA TYR A 9 6.35 -18.23 8.70
C TYR A 9 4.94 -17.77 8.33
N PHE A 10 4.68 -17.49 7.04
CA PHE A 10 3.36 -17.04 6.58
C PHE A 10 2.27 -18.08 6.79
N GLU A 11 2.55 -19.37 6.59
CA GLU A 11 1.60 -20.44 6.91
C GLU A 11 1.26 -20.44 8.40
N SER A 12 2.27 -20.39 9.27
CA SER A 12 2.05 -20.37 10.73
C SER A 12 1.26 -19.15 11.18
N LEU A 13 1.51 -17.99 10.56
CA LEU A 13 0.80 -16.74 10.82
C LEU A 13 -0.66 -16.84 10.37
N SER A 14 -0.93 -17.42 9.19
CA SER A 14 -2.28 -17.60 8.68
C SER A 14 -3.11 -18.46 9.64
N THR A 15 -2.56 -19.61 10.06
CA THR A 15 -3.24 -20.50 11.02
C THR A 15 -3.49 -19.79 12.35
N ALA A 16 -2.53 -19.00 12.84
CA ALA A 16 -2.69 -18.26 14.09
C ALA A 16 -3.77 -17.17 14.01
N ILE A 17 -3.90 -16.50 12.85
CA ILE A 17 -4.93 -15.48 12.62
C ILE A 17 -6.32 -16.12 12.49
N GLU A 18 -6.43 -17.23 11.75
CA GLU A 18 -7.69 -17.95 11.56
C GLU A 18 -8.23 -18.55 12.87
N GLY A 19 -7.33 -19.01 13.74
CA GLY A 19 -7.69 -19.54 15.06
C GLY A 19 -8.21 -18.49 16.05
N ASP A 20 -7.98 -17.19 15.81
CA ASP A 20 -8.39 -16.09 16.69
C ASP A 20 -9.34 -15.13 15.97
N SER A 21 -10.64 -15.42 16.06
CA SER A 21 -11.69 -14.60 15.46
C SER A 21 -11.69 -13.13 15.91
N LYS A 22 -11.21 -12.84 17.14
CA LYS A 22 -11.12 -11.46 17.64
C LYS A 22 -10.01 -10.71 16.92
N LYS A 23 -8.82 -11.31 16.81
CA LYS A 23 -7.69 -10.71 16.05
C LYS A 23 -8.00 -10.57 14.58
N PHE A 24 -8.59 -11.60 13.97
CA PHE A 24 -9.00 -11.52 12.57
C PHE A 24 -9.97 -10.35 12.32
N ARG A 25 -10.98 -10.20 13.19
CA ARG A 25 -11.91 -9.07 13.11
C ARG A 25 -11.21 -7.73 13.33
N ALA A 26 -10.27 -7.65 14.26
CA ALA A 26 -9.49 -6.44 14.52
C ALA A 26 -8.69 -6.02 13.28
N ILE A 27 -7.99 -6.95 12.61
CA ILE A 27 -7.24 -6.70 11.37
C ILE A 27 -8.18 -6.22 10.27
N LYS A 28 -9.31 -6.91 10.07
CA LYS A 28 -10.31 -6.54 9.06
C LYS A 28 -10.87 -5.13 9.29
N ASN A 29 -11.21 -4.81 10.54
CA ASN A 29 -11.72 -3.50 10.91
C ASN A 29 -10.65 -2.43 10.68
N ARG A 30 -9.41 -2.68 11.11
CA ARG A 30 -8.29 -1.74 10.92
C ARG A 30 -8.09 -1.41 9.45
N PHE A 31 -8.13 -2.42 8.57
CA PHE A 31 -8.05 -2.21 7.14
C PHE A 31 -9.24 -1.40 6.60
N ALA A 32 -10.47 -1.70 7.03
CA ALA A 32 -11.66 -0.96 6.62
C ALA A 32 -11.61 0.52 7.05
N ASP A 33 -11.11 0.79 8.26
CA ASP A 33 -10.93 2.13 8.80
C ASP A 33 -9.86 2.91 8.02
N GLY A 34 -8.71 2.28 7.77
CA GLY A 34 -7.63 2.86 6.95
C GLY A 34 -8.10 3.17 5.52
N LEU A 35 -8.90 2.29 4.91
CA LEU A 35 -9.51 2.54 3.60
C LEU A 35 -10.51 3.70 3.64
N SER A 36 -11.34 3.79 4.68
CA SER A 36 -12.28 4.92 4.85
C SER A 36 -11.53 6.24 4.93
N LEU A 37 -10.42 6.28 5.68
CA LEU A 37 -9.58 7.46 5.80
C LEU A 37 -8.94 7.84 4.46
N ALA A 38 -8.40 6.86 3.74
CA ALA A 38 -7.84 7.05 2.40
C ALA A 38 -8.85 7.69 1.45
N LEU A 39 -10.08 7.15 1.41
CA LEU A 39 -11.15 7.66 0.56
C LEU A 39 -11.55 9.09 0.95
N LYS A 40 -11.64 9.41 2.25
CA LYS A 40 -11.91 10.78 2.72
C LYS A 40 -10.82 11.76 2.28
N ARG A 41 -9.54 11.38 2.38
CA ARG A 41 -8.41 12.20 1.92
C ARG A 41 -8.49 12.47 0.41
N VAL A 42 -8.81 11.45 -0.39
CA VAL A 42 -8.98 11.59 -1.85
C VAL A 42 -10.19 12.44 -2.21
N GLN A 43 -11.31 12.31 -1.48
CA GLN A 43 -12.50 13.14 -1.68
C GLN A 43 -12.23 14.61 -1.38
N TRP A 44 -11.43 14.90 -0.35
CA TRP A 44 -11.02 16.26 -0.01
C TRP A 44 -10.04 16.83 -1.04
N ASN A 45 -8.99 16.07 -1.35
CA ASN A 45 -7.94 16.47 -2.28
C ASN A 45 -7.65 15.34 -3.26
N PHE A 46 -8.13 15.46 -4.49
CA PHE A 46 -7.92 14.45 -5.53
C PHE A 46 -6.44 14.23 -5.86
N LYS A 47 -5.56 15.22 -5.61
CA LYS A 47 -4.11 15.09 -5.81
C LYS A 47 -3.45 14.09 -4.85
N THR A 48 -4.18 13.67 -3.80
CA THR A 48 -3.75 12.60 -2.89
C THR A 48 -3.59 11.26 -3.61
N ALA A 49 -4.40 11.00 -4.64
CA ALA A 49 -4.31 9.80 -5.45
C ALA A 49 -3.18 9.95 -6.47
N ILE A 50 -2.09 9.22 -6.30
CA ILE A 50 -0.87 9.38 -7.11
C ILE A 50 -0.92 8.44 -8.31
N PRO A 51 -0.75 8.93 -9.55
CA PRO A 51 -0.70 8.06 -10.73
C PRO A 51 0.47 7.08 -10.70
N MET A 52 0.20 5.84 -11.10
CA MET A 52 1.18 4.79 -11.34
C MET A 52 0.91 4.17 -12.71
N TYR A 53 1.94 3.91 -13.48
CA TYR A 53 1.83 3.20 -14.75
C TYR A 53 2.36 1.77 -14.58
N TYR A 54 1.54 0.78 -14.91
CA TYR A 54 1.92 -0.63 -14.88
C TYR A 54 2.23 -1.13 -16.31
N PRO A 55 3.51 -1.26 -16.70
CA PRO A 55 3.89 -1.49 -18.10
C PRO A 55 3.43 -2.84 -18.64
N PHE A 56 3.43 -3.89 -17.82
CA PHE A 56 3.11 -5.25 -18.25
C PHE A 56 1.72 -5.37 -18.87
N ASN A 57 0.73 -4.65 -18.32
CA ASN A 57 -0.63 -4.63 -18.85
C ASN A 57 -0.96 -3.34 -19.64
N ASN A 58 -0.01 -2.40 -19.77
CA ASN A 58 -0.23 -1.06 -20.33
C ASN A 58 -1.44 -0.35 -19.69
N LYS A 59 -1.48 -0.31 -18.35
CA LYS A 59 -2.59 0.27 -17.59
C LYS A 59 -2.14 1.37 -16.64
N MET A 60 -3.04 2.32 -16.43
CA MET A 60 -2.90 3.36 -15.41
C MET A 60 -3.60 2.92 -14.13
N SER A 61 -2.91 3.07 -13.01
CA SER A 61 -3.40 2.81 -11.66
C SER A 61 -3.23 4.08 -10.81
N LEU A 62 -3.92 4.12 -9.68
CA LEU A 62 -3.80 5.16 -8.68
C LEU A 62 -3.36 4.55 -7.35
N LEU A 63 -2.39 5.19 -6.71
CA LEU A 63 -1.92 4.86 -5.38
C LEU A 63 -2.73 5.68 -4.38
N LEU A 64 -3.36 5.00 -3.42
CA LEU A 64 -4.04 5.63 -2.30
C LEU A 64 -3.26 5.41 -1.00
N PRO A 65 -3.18 6.41 -0.10
CA PRO A 65 -2.50 6.26 1.16
C PRO A 65 -3.24 5.31 2.10
N LEU A 66 -2.54 4.38 2.75
CA LEU A 66 -3.08 3.52 3.80
C LEU A 66 -2.33 3.74 5.12
N SER A 67 -3.13 3.82 6.18
CA SER A 67 -2.73 4.01 7.56
C SER A 67 -3.25 2.82 8.36
N LEU A 68 -2.42 1.80 8.56
CA LEU A 68 -2.79 0.55 9.23
C LEU A 68 -2.23 0.45 10.66
N ILE A 69 -1.18 1.21 10.98
CA ILE A 69 -0.60 1.23 12.34
C ILE A 69 -1.21 2.39 13.12
N ASP A 70 -0.96 3.61 12.67
CA ASP A 70 -1.46 4.86 13.24
C ASP A 70 -2.31 5.60 12.21
N ASP A 71 -3.38 6.28 12.62
CA ASP A 71 -4.27 7.03 11.71
C ASP A 71 -3.62 8.29 11.14
N GLU A 72 -2.61 8.83 11.82
CA GLU A 72 -1.90 10.03 11.41
C GLU A 72 -0.76 9.72 10.44
N ILE A 73 -0.18 8.52 10.55
CA ILE A 73 1.00 8.09 9.78
C ILE A 73 0.54 7.21 8.62
N ILE A 74 1.09 7.46 7.43
CA ILE A 74 0.86 6.60 6.27
C ILE A 74 2.02 5.63 6.19
N ASP A 75 1.69 4.34 6.14
CA ASP A 75 2.68 3.24 6.17
C ASP A 75 2.70 2.44 4.86
N LEU A 76 1.59 2.46 4.10
CA LEU A 76 1.41 1.64 2.91
C LEU A 76 0.67 2.39 1.81
N ALA A 77 0.74 1.88 0.59
CA ALA A 77 0.03 2.41 -0.56
C ALA A 77 -0.88 1.33 -1.19
N LEU A 78 -2.18 1.60 -1.30
CA LEU A 78 -3.13 0.75 -2.02
C LEU A 78 -3.08 1.07 -3.52
N VAL A 79 -2.79 0.07 -4.34
CA VAL A 79 -2.87 0.19 -5.80
C VAL A 79 -4.31 -0.04 -6.23
N THR A 80 -4.88 0.94 -6.93
CA THR A 80 -6.26 0.88 -7.45
C THR A 80 -6.28 1.05 -8.96
N GLU A 81 -7.17 0.32 -9.64
CA GLU A 81 -7.37 0.41 -11.09
C GLU A 81 -8.83 0.71 -11.39
N LYS A 82 -9.08 1.58 -12.37
CA LYS A 82 -10.43 1.84 -12.85
C LYS A 82 -10.92 0.68 -13.71
N THR A 83 -12.02 0.06 -13.32
CA THR A 83 -12.68 -1.00 -14.09
C THR A 83 -13.51 -0.42 -15.24
N GLN A 84 -13.94 -1.28 -16.17
CA GLN A 84 -14.79 -0.88 -17.29
C GLN A 84 -16.14 -0.29 -16.84
N SER A 85 -16.66 -0.68 -15.68
CA SER A 85 -17.89 -0.14 -15.09
C SER A 85 -17.72 1.27 -14.50
N GLY A 86 -16.49 1.79 -14.43
CA GLY A 86 -16.17 3.07 -13.80
C GLY A 86 -15.89 2.99 -12.30
N SER A 87 -16.00 1.81 -11.70
CA SER A 87 -15.59 1.55 -10.32
C SER A 87 -14.07 1.45 -10.21
N TYR A 88 -13.53 1.54 -8.99
CA TYR A 88 -12.11 1.28 -8.73
C TYR A 88 -11.94 -0.03 -7.96
N LEU A 89 -11.02 -0.87 -8.41
CA LEU A 89 -10.65 -2.13 -7.78
C LEU A 89 -9.29 -1.98 -7.09
N GLY A 90 -9.19 -2.34 -5.81
CA GLY A 90 -7.91 -2.47 -5.11
C GLY A 90 -7.22 -3.78 -5.50
N HIS A 91 -6.01 -3.70 -6.06
CA HIS A 91 -5.26 -4.86 -6.56
C HIS A 91 -4.28 -5.42 -5.55
N THR A 92 -3.45 -4.56 -4.97
CA THR A 92 -2.39 -4.93 -4.06
C THR A 92 -2.00 -3.75 -3.19
N ILE A 93 -1.23 -4.01 -2.15
CA ILE A 93 -0.69 -3.01 -1.23
C ILE A 93 0.83 -3.03 -1.35
N LEU A 94 1.44 -1.86 -1.51
CA LEU A 94 2.88 -1.70 -1.66
C LEU A 94 3.47 -0.98 -0.44
N PRO A 95 4.71 -1.34 -0.04
CA PRO A 95 5.54 -0.48 0.78
C PRO A 95 5.76 0.88 0.11
N LEU A 96 5.93 1.95 0.89
CA LEU A 96 6.08 3.31 0.35
C LEU A 96 7.28 3.47 -0.59
N SER A 97 8.38 2.78 -0.32
CA SER A 97 9.56 2.78 -1.19
C SER A 97 9.25 2.25 -2.59
N TRP A 98 8.49 1.16 -2.67
CA TRP A 98 8.06 0.58 -3.93
C TRP A 98 7.01 1.45 -4.62
N ALA A 99 6.08 2.00 -3.85
CA ALA A 99 5.07 2.92 -4.37
C ALA A 99 5.73 4.16 -5.00
N TYR A 100 6.71 4.76 -4.33
CA TYR A 100 7.46 5.92 -4.82
C TYR A 100 8.23 5.62 -6.11
N ASN A 101 8.93 4.48 -6.17
CA ASN A 101 9.66 4.06 -7.37
C ASN A 101 8.74 3.90 -8.61
N ASN A 102 7.51 3.44 -8.39
CA ASN A 102 6.55 3.22 -9.46
C ASN A 102 5.66 4.45 -9.76
N ALA A 103 5.68 5.46 -8.88
CA ALA A 103 4.85 6.64 -9.02
C ALA A 103 5.27 7.48 -10.25
N ARG A 104 4.29 8.16 -10.84
CA ARG A 104 4.49 9.23 -11.82
C ARG A 104 4.09 10.54 -11.18
N LEU A 105 5.07 11.17 -10.53
CA LEU A 105 4.93 12.48 -9.91
C LEU A 105 5.02 13.55 -11.02
N ILE A 106 3.87 13.90 -11.61
CA ILE A 106 3.78 14.88 -12.70
C ILE A 106 3.81 16.33 -12.16
N THR A 107 3.45 16.53 -10.89
CA THR A 107 3.45 17.84 -10.22
C THR A 107 3.88 17.71 -8.76
N ARG A 108 4.74 18.60 -8.25
CA ARG A 108 4.77 19.00 -6.81
C ARG A 108 4.29 20.46 -6.77
N PRO A 109 3.33 20.87 -5.92
CA PRO A 109 3.36 20.74 -4.45
C PRO A 109 2.02 20.27 -3.83
N ASP A 110 2.01 19.87 -2.56
CA ASP A 110 0.86 19.41 -1.72
C ASP A 110 0.51 17.90 -1.73
N SER A 111 1.35 17.02 -2.29
CA SER A 111 1.20 15.59 -1.99
C SER A 111 1.77 15.31 -0.59
N ASP A 112 0.91 15.35 0.42
CA ASP A 112 1.28 15.36 1.84
C ASP A 112 1.81 14.02 2.40
N TRP A 113 2.05 13.00 1.56
CA TRP A 113 2.32 11.65 2.08
C TRP A 113 3.37 10.79 1.41
N LEU A 114 3.60 10.91 0.10
CA LEU A 114 4.58 10.08 -0.62
C LEU A 114 5.84 10.90 -0.90
N ILE A 115 6.57 11.22 0.18
CA ILE A 115 7.68 12.18 0.21
C ILE A 115 9.01 11.41 0.37
N ALA A 116 9.98 11.70 -0.51
CA ALA A 116 11.25 10.97 -0.57
C ALA A 116 12.01 10.96 0.76
N GLU A 117 11.99 12.09 1.47
CA GLU A 117 12.69 12.30 2.75
C GLU A 117 12.12 11.47 3.90
N GLN A 118 10.88 10.97 3.77
CA GLN A 118 10.18 10.19 4.79
C GLN A 118 10.17 8.69 4.48
N ILE A 119 10.75 8.27 3.35
CA ILE A 119 10.74 6.88 2.91
C ILE A 119 12.04 6.21 3.36
N GLU A 120 11.93 5.27 4.29
CA GLU A 120 13.04 4.39 4.63
C GLU A 120 13.41 3.55 3.41
N THR A 121 14.66 3.67 2.97
CA THR A 121 15.21 2.85 1.90
C THR A 121 15.75 1.58 2.52
N GLU A 122 15.26 0.42 2.08
CA GLU A 122 15.92 -0.85 2.39
C GLU A 122 17.30 -0.81 1.71
N VAL A 123 18.36 -0.56 2.49
CA VAL A 123 19.74 -0.77 2.03
C VAL A 123 19.93 -2.28 1.95
N SER A 124 19.79 -2.84 0.76
CA SER A 124 20.16 -4.22 0.49
C SER A 124 21.67 -4.36 0.66
N ASN A 125 22.11 -4.86 1.82
CA ASN A 125 23.47 -5.37 2.03
C ASN A 125 23.67 -6.72 1.31
N ASP A 126 23.30 -6.78 0.03
CA ASP A 126 23.51 -7.95 -0.83
C ASP A 126 24.69 -7.67 -1.81
N ILE A 127 25.82 -7.23 -1.25
CA ILE A 127 27.13 -7.37 -1.89
C ILE A 127 28.01 -8.14 -0.92
N GLU A 128 27.89 -9.46 -0.93
CA GLU A 128 28.97 -10.37 -0.55
C GLU A 128 28.81 -11.66 -1.35
N GLU A 129 29.75 -11.83 -2.29
CA GLU A 129 30.07 -12.93 -3.23
C GLU A 129 29.12 -13.25 -4.41
#